data_AF-A0A078MR88-F1
#
_entry.id   AF-A0A078MR88-F1
#
_cell.length_a   1.000
_cell.length_b   1.000
_cell.length_c   1.000
_cell.angle_alpha   90.00
_cell.angle_beta   90.00
_cell.angle_gamma   90.00
#
_symmetry.space_group_name_H-M   'P 1'
#
loop_
_entity.id
_entity.type
_entity.pdbx_description
1 polymer ?
#
loop_
_entity_poly.entity_id
_entity_poly.type
_entity_poly.pdbx_seq_one_letter_code
_entity_poly.pdbx_strand_id
1 'polypeptide(L)'
;MENTQQSGDARAQLEGTLTYLQNLLRFIDARWQEKIAIAQRYRPLKPLHKKWGLLPFALLTVGVVVLSTAIGTPIIQAWAKAEAYAQGQFHYPNIQPLSVGILAIPVALILALAIVFARNKVVLPHLNARIQRANQQRETHNQAVSVEEQHVDAQLGQASRDFATNIGDRFPQAYLYDEAVSFCLQVVRNHRAIALHEAINLYETERHRQRMENMQAWQLAEAQRTRKLMAVGTVVNATMQGAVIGTIRREGAQTRAALSKPVDVNVRIR
;
A
#
# COMPACT_ATOMS: atom_id res chain seq x y z
N MET A 1 -42.19 -49.61 -14.84
CA MET A 1 -40.72 -49.62 -14.74
C MET A 1 -40.05 -48.53 -15.60
N GLU A 2 -40.77 -47.85 -16.51
CA GLU A 2 -40.23 -46.73 -17.33
C GLU A 2 -39.81 -45.47 -16.55
N ASN A 3 -40.49 -45.12 -15.44
CA ASN A 3 -40.30 -43.83 -14.77
C ASN A 3 -38.95 -43.70 -14.00
N THR A 4 -38.36 -44.83 -13.61
CA THR A 4 -37.06 -44.88 -12.91
C THR A 4 -35.86 -44.78 -13.86
N GLN A 5 -36.01 -45.17 -15.13
CA GLN A 5 -34.93 -45.03 -16.13
C GLN A 5 -34.80 -43.58 -16.59
N GLN A 6 -35.91 -42.92 -16.89
CA GLN A 6 -35.91 -41.52 -17.36
C GLN A 6 -35.36 -40.53 -16.31
N SER A 7 -35.59 -40.79 -15.02
CA SER A 7 -35.04 -39.99 -13.91
C SER A 7 -33.55 -40.27 -13.65
N GLY A 8 -33.09 -41.50 -13.88
CA GLY A 8 -31.67 -41.86 -13.84
C GLY A 8 -30.85 -41.14 -14.92
N ASP A 9 -31.39 -41.09 -16.14
CA ASP A 9 -30.73 -40.47 -17.30
C ASP A 9 -30.62 -38.95 -17.14
N ALA A 10 -31.69 -38.28 -16.68
CA ALA A 10 -31.69 -36.83 -16.45
C ALA A 10 -30.66 -36.41 -15.38
N ARG A 11 -30.54 -37.19 -14.30
CA ARG A 11 -29.55 -36.94 -13.24
C ARG A 11 -28.13 -37.11 -13.75
N ALA A 12 -27.86 -38.17 -14.52
CA ALA A 12 -26.54 -38.42 -15.09
C ALA A 12 -26.10 -37.30 -16.05
N GLN A 13 -27.03 -36.77 -16.86
CA GLN A 13 -26.78 -35.61 -17.71
C GLN A 13 -26.48 -34.34 -16.91
N LEU A 14 -27.23 -34.10 -15.82
CA LEU A 14 -26.98 -32.97 -14.92
C LEU A 14 -25.63 -33.08 -14.21
N GLU A 15 -25.27 -34.26 -13.73
CA GLU A 15 -23.96 -34.51 -13.11
C GLU A 15 -22.82 -34.25 -14.10
N GLY A 16 -22.95 -34.72 -15.36
CA GLY A 16 -21.97 -34.46 -16.42
C GLY A 16 -21.81 -32.97 -16.70
N THR A 17 -22.93 -32.24 -16.78
CA THR A 17 -22.94 -30.79 -17.03
C THR A 17 -22.31 -30.01 -15.87
N LEU A 18 -22.64 -30.36 -14.62
CA LEU A 18 -22.07 -29.72 -13.41
C LEU A 18 -20.58 -30.03 -13.26
N THR A 19 -20.16 -31.26 -13.58
CA THR A 19 -18.74 -31.63 -13.57
C THR A 19 -17.96 -30.83 -14.62
N TYR A 20 -18.50 -30.70 -15.83
CA TYR A 20 -17.91 -29.87 -16.87
C TYR A 20 -17.81 -28.40 -16.44
N LEU A 21 -18.90 -27.83 -15.90
CA LEU A 21 -18.93 -26.45 -15.43
C LEU A 21 -17.91 -26.21 -14.30
N GLN A 22 -17.82 -27.11 -13.33
CA GLN A 22 -16.85 -27.00 -12.25
C GLN A 22 -15.41 -27.01 -12.78
N ASN A 23 -15.10 -27.93 -13.69
CA ASN A 23 -13.77 -28.00 -14.30
C ASN A 23 -13.45 -26.73 -15.09
N LEU A 24 -14.44 -26.18 -15.81
CA LEU A 24 -14.30 -24.94 -16.58
C LEU A 24 -14.06 -23.72 -15.67
N LEU A 25 -14.82 -23.57 -14.58
CA LEU A 25 -14.62 -22.48 -13.62
C LEU A 25 -13.24 -22.54 -12.99
N ARG A 26 -12.81 -23.73 -12.54
CA ARG A 26 -11.46 -23.93 -11.98
C ARG A 26 -10.35 -23.66 -12.99
N PHE A 27 -10.55 -24.05 -14.24
CA PHE A 27 -9.63 -23.73 -15.32
C PHE A 27 -9.52 -22.21 -15.53
N ILE A 28 -10.65 -21.51 -15.59
CA ILE A 28 -10.70 -20.05 -15.74
C ILE A 28 -9.99 -19.36 -14.56
N ASP A 29 -10.27 -19.78 -13.32
CA ASP A 29 -9.64 -19.23 -12.13
C ASP A 29 -8.12 -19.44 -12.13
N ALA A 30 -7.66 -20.65 -12.46
CA ALA A 30 -6.24 -20.96 -12.55
C ALA A 30 -5.53 -20.09 -13.60
N ARG A 31 -6.17 -19.88 -14.76
CA ARG A 31 -5.64 -19.04 -15.84
C ARG A 31 -5.63 -17.55 -15.48
N TRP A 32 -6.64 -17.07 -14.75
CA TRP A 32 -6.63 -15.72 -14.20
C TRP A 32 -5.49 -15.50 -13.20
N GLN A 33 -5.24 -16.46 -12.31
CA GLN A 33 -4.11 -16.41 -11.38
C GLN A 33 -2.76 -16.42 -12.12
N GLU A 34 -2.63 -17.25 -13.15
CA GLU A 34 -1.45 -17.28 -14.02
C GLU A 34 -1.24 -15.92 -14.71
N LYS A 35 -2.30 -15.31 -15.26
CA LYS A 35 -2.24 -13.96 -15.85
C LYS A 35 -1.76 -12.91 -14.86
N ILE A 36 -2.25 -12.95 -13.61
CA ILE A 36 -1.79 -12.05 -12.54
C ILE A 36 -0.30 -12.28 -12.24
N ALA A 37 0.15 -13.54 -12.21
CA ALA A 37 1.57 -13.85 -12.01
C ALA A 37 2.45 -13.39 -13.18
N ILE A 38 1.98 -13.51 -14.42
CA ILE A 38 2.66 -13.01 -15.62
C ILE A 38 2.77 -11.47 -15.57
N ALA A 39 1.70 -10.77 -15.17
CA ALA A 39 1.70 -9.32 -15.04
C ALA A 39 2.81 -8.81 -14.08
N GLN A 40 3.12 -9.56 -13.02
CA GLN A 40 4.19 -9.23 -12.07
C GLN A 40 5.61 -9.40 -12.66
N ARG A 41 5.77 -10.16 -13.76
CA ARG A 41 7.08 -10.39 -14.41
C ARG A 41 7.50 -9.22 -15.31
N TYR A 42 6.60 -8.30 -15.63
CA TYR A 42 6.92 -7.13 -16.47
C TYR A 42 7.93 -6.21 -15.79
N ARG A 43 8.95 -5.82 -16.54
CA ARG A 43 10.00 -4.93 -16.06
C ARG A 43 9.81 -3.54 -16.67
N PRO A 44 9.58 -2.50 -15.84
CA PRO A 44 9.39 -1.15 -16.38
C PRO A 44 10.66 -0.65 -17.06
N LEU A 45 10.48 0.07 -18.17
CA LEU A 45 11.58 0.72 -18.87
C LEU A 45 12.10 1.92 -18.06
N LYS A 46 13.42 2.07 -18.00
CA LYS A 46 14.02 3.25 -17.35
C LYS A 46 13.91 4.46 -18.27
N PRO A 47 13.47 5.63 -17.76
CA PRO A 47 13.42 6.83 -18.58
C PRO A 47 14.82 7.28 -18.97
N LEU A 48 14.96 7.77 -20.19
CA LEU A 48 16.22 8.35 -20.67
C LEU A 48 16.41 9.75 -20.09
N HIS A 49 17.67 10.10 -19.80
CA HIS A 49 17.98 11.44 -19.35
C HIS A 49 17.79 12.44 -20.50
N LYS A 50 17.22 13.60 -20.16
CA LYS A 50 17.01 14.70 -21.12
C LYS A 50 18.25 15.56 -21.24
N LYS A 51 18.37 16.27 -22.37
CA LYS A 51 19.39 17.32 -22.59
C LYS A 51 19.14 18.48 -21.63
N TRP A 52 20.21 19.08 -21.14
CA TRP A 52 20.13 20.34 -20.41
C TRP A 52 19.78 21.44 -21.39
N GLY A 53 18.69 22.16 -21.09
CA GLY A 53 18.20 23.29 -21.87
C GLY A 53 18.66 24.62 -21.27
N LEU A 54 17.87 25.67 -21.51
CA LEU A 54 18.21 27.04 -21.11
C LEU A 54 18.22 27.25 -19.58
N LEU A 55 17.34 26.57 -18.85
CA LEU A 55 17.24 26.72 -17.40
C LEU A 55 18.53 26.35 -16.63
N PRO A 56 19.11 25.14 -16.80
CA PRO A 56 20.38 24.82 -16.13
C PRO A 56 21.54 25.69 -16.61
N PHE A 57 21.54 26.12 -17.87
CA PHE A 57 22.52 27.08 -18.37
C PHE A 57 22.45 28.43 -17.62
N ALA A 58 21.24 28.98 -17.49
CA ALA A 58 21.01 30.24 -16.79
C ALA A 58 21.40 30.13 -15.31
N LEU A 59 21.01 29.05 -14.64
CA LEU A 59 21.36 28.81 -13.24
C LEU A 59 22.87 28.69 -13.02
N LEU A 60 23.58 27.99 -13.91
CA LEU A 60 25.05 27.90 -13.84
C LEU A 60 25.70 29.27 -14.06
N THR A 61 25.22 30.04 -15.03
CA THR A 61 25.73 31.38 -15.31
C THR A 61 25.57 32.29 -14.08
N VAL A 62 24.36 32.34 -13.52
CA VAL A 62 24.06 33.13 -12.31
C VAL A 62 24.90 32.63 -11.13
N GLY A 63 25.00 31.32 -10.94
CA GLY A 63 25.81 30.72 -9.87
C GLY A 63 27.28 31.12 -9.94
N VAL A 64 27.88 31.11 -11.14
CA VAL A 64 29.27 31.53 -11.33
C VAL A 64 29.44 33.03 -11.08
N VAL A 65 28.52 33.87 -11.56
CA VAL A 65 28.55 35.32 -11.28
C VAL A 65 28.48 35.57 -9.78
N VAL A 66 27.53 34.96 -9.08
CA VAL A 66 27.37 35.12 -7.62
C VAL A 66 28.60 34.64 -6.85
N LEU A 67 29.20 33.51 -7.23
CA LEU A 67 30.42 33.02 -6.61
C LEU A 67 31.60 33.95 -6.86
N SER A 68 31.75 34.44 -8.10
CA SER A 68 32.81 35.35 -8.47
C SER A 68 32.71 36.70 -7.76
N THR A 69 31.49 37.22 -7.52
CA THR A 69 31.30 38.47 -6.79
C THR A 69 31.56 38.28 -5.30
N ALA A 70 31.05 37.21 -4.71
CA ALA A 70 31.24 36.90 -3.30
C ALA A 70 32.72 36.72 -2.93
N ILE A 71 33.50 36.11 -3.83
CA ILE A 71 34.93 35.85 -3.60
C ILE A 71 35.80 37.02 -4.11
N GLY A 72 35.50 37.56 -5.29
CA GLY A 72 36.34 38.57 -5.95
C GLY A 72 36.31 39.92 -5.24
N THR A 73 35.15 40.36 -4.76
CA THR A 73 35.01 41.67 -4.10
C THR A 73 35.92 41.82 -2.87
N PRO A 74 35.92 40.90 -1.87
CA PRO A 74 36.80 41.03 -0.71
C PRO A 74 38.28 40.95 -1.09
N ILE A 75 38.63 40.14 -2.09
CA ILE A 75 40.03 40.02 -2.56
C ILE A 75 40.49 41.34 -3.18
N ILE A 76 39.75 41.89 -4.14
CA ILE A 76 40.13 43.14 -4.83
C ILE A 76 40.12 44.30 -3.81
N GLN A 77 39.20 44.31 -2.85
CA GLN A 77 39.16 45.34 -1.82
C GLN A 77 40.30 45.24 -0.81
N ALA A 78 40.73 44.03 -0.45
CA ALA A 78 41.93 43.84 0.37
C ALA A 78 43.20 44.29 -0.39
N TRP A 79 43.29 43.98 -1.67
CA TRP A 79 44.38 44.44 -2.54
C TRP A 79 44.44 45.96 -2.66
N ALA A 80 43.32 46.61 -2.99
CA ALA A 80 43.26 48.07 -3.12
C ALA A 80 43.60 48.80 -1.80
N LYS A 81 43.19 48.24 -0.65
CA LYS A 81 43.57 48.75 0.67
C LYS A 81 45.08 48.65 0.92
N ALA A 82 45.68 47.51 0.60
CA ALA A 82 47.11 47.27 0.80
C ALA A 82 47.96 48.23 -0.05
N GLU A 83 47.57 48.45 -1.30
CA GLU A 83 48.25 49.39 -2.21
C GLU A 83 48.14 50.85 -1.73
N ALA A 84 46.95 51.27 -1.28
CA ALA A 84 46.75 52.63 -0.76
C ALA A 84 47.63 52.90 0.47
N TYR A 85 47.71 51.95 1.41
CA TYR A 85 48.58 52.08 2.58
C TYR A 85 50.07 52.12 2.21
N ALA A 86 50.50 51.34 1.22
CA ALA A 86 51.87 51.38 0.73
C ALA A 86 52.25 52.75 0.14
N GLN A 87 51.27 53.49 -0.39
CA GLN A 87 51.45 54.84 -0.93
C GLN A 87 51.19 55.97 0.09
N GLY A 88 50.98 55.63 1.37
CA GLY A 88 50.69 56.61 2.43
C GLY A 88 49.30 57.24 2.36
N GLN A 89 48.38 56.66 1.58
CA GLN A 89 47.00 57.12 1.46
C GLN A 89 46.10 56.43 2.50
N PHE A 90 45.24 57.21 3.16
CA PHE A 90 44.24 56.69 4.11
C PHE A 90 42.86 56.44 3.48
N HIS A 91 42.67 56.84 2.22
CA HIS A 91 41.43 56.67 1.47
C HIS A 91 41.66 55.65 0.36
N TYR A 92 40.76 54.68 0.23
CA TYR A 92 40.78 53.68 -0.84
C TYR A 92 39.38 53.58 -1.46
N PRO A 93 39.28 53.22 -2.76
CA PRO A 93 38.01 53.13 -3.44
C PRO A 93 37.15 51.98 -2.88
N ASN A 94 35.85 52.23 -2.72
CA ASN A 94 34.89 51.20 -2.36
C ASN A 94 34.50 50.40 -3.61
N ILE A 95 34.97 49.16 -3.72
CA ILE A 95 34.63 48.28 -4.85
C ILE A 95 33.22 47.74 -4.63
N GLN A 96 32.31 48.18 -5.49
CA GLN A 96 30.94 47.71 -5.46
C GLN A 96 30.87 46.26 -5.96
N PRO A 97 30.17 45.34 -5.26
CA PRO A 97 30.02 43.96 -5.72
C PRO A 97 29.47 43.84 -7.15
N LEU A 98 28.65 44.81 -7.57
CA LEU A 98 28.05 44.86 -8.90
C LEU A 98 29.10 45.00 -10.02
N SER A 99 30.18 45.76 -9.82
CA SER A 99 31.19 45.97 -10.87
C SER A 99 31.99 44.69 -11.13
N VAL A 100 32.34 43.97 -10.06
CA VAL A 100 32.98 42.64 -10.14
C VAL A 100 32.06 41.65 -10.86
N GLY A 101 30.75 41.72 -10.57
CA GLY A 101 29.75 40.85 -11.18
C GLY A 101 29.62 41.06 -12.68
N ILE A 102 29.53 42.32 -13.13
CA ILE A 102 29.45 42.67 -14.55
C ILE A 102 30.65 42.14 -15.32
N LEU A 103 31.86 42.29 -14.77
CA LEU A 103 33.09 41.79 -15.38
C LEU A 103 33.14 40.26 -15.46
N ALA A 104 32.49 39.57 -14.53
CA ALA A 104 32.45 38.11 -14.51
C ALA A 104 31.43 37.49 -15.48
N ILE A 105 30.47 38.27 -16.00
CA ILE A 105 29.41 37.76 -16.88
C ILE A 105 29.96 37.02 -18.11
N PRO A 106 30.92 37.54 -18.89
CA PRO A 106 31.42 36.85 -20.09
C PRO A 106 32.07 35.51 -19.74
N VAL A 107 32.85 35.47 -18.66
CA VAL A 107 33.51 34.25 -18.18
C VAL A 107 32.47 33.23 -17.70
N ALA A 108 31.46 33.68 -16.97
CA ALA A 108 30.36 32.85 -16.50
C ALA A 108 29.56 32.22 -17.64
N LEU A 109 29.27 33.00 -18.70
CA LEU A 109 28.56 32.52 -19.89
C LEU A 109 29.38 31.45 -20.62
N ILE A 110 30.67 31.67 -20.84
CA ILE A 110 31.56 30.70 -21.51
C ILE A 110 31.65 29.41 -20.70
N LEU A 111 31.84 29.52 -19.38
CA LEU A 111 31.98 28.36 -18.50
C LEU A 111 30.67 27.57 -18.41
N ALA A 112 29.52 28.25 -18.26
CA ALA A 112 28.22 27.60 -18.27
C ALA A 112 27.93 26.90 -19.61
N LEU A 113 28.27 27.54 -20.74
CA LEU A 113 28.12 26.94 -22.07
C LEU A 113 29.01 25.70 -22.23
N ALA A 114 30.27 25.77 -21.80
CA ALA A 114 31.21 24.66 -21.86
C ALA A 114 30.71 23.46 -21.04
N ILE A 115 30.22 23.69 -19.83
CA ILE A 115 29.66 22.63 -18.96
C ILE A 115 28.43 22.00 -19.62
N VAL A 116 27.47 22.80 -20.08
CA VAL A 116 26.25 22.31 -20.73
C VAL A 116 26.59 21.53 -21.99
N PHE A 117 27.52 22.03 -22.80
CA PHE A 117 27.98 21.36 -24.02
C PHE A 117 28.65 20.02 -23.71
N ALA A 118 29.64 20.00 -22.81
CA ALA A 118 30.34 18.78 -22.40
C ALA A 118 29.37 17.73 -21.85
N ARG A 119 28.44 18.15 -20.99
CA ARG A 119 27.41 17.25 -20.45
C ARG A 119 26.52 16.71 -21.56
N ASN A 120 26.01 17.56 -22.45
CA ASN A 120 25.03 17.15 -23.46
C ASN A 120 25.64 16.32 -24.61
N LYS A 121 26.89 16.58 -24.98
CA LYS A 121 27.57 15.91 -26.11
C LYS A 121 28.40 14.70 -25.69
N VAL A 122 28.98 14.71 -24.49
CA VAL A 122 29.87 13.63 -24.03
C VAL A 122 29.16 12.75 -23.01
N VAL A 123 28.74 13.34 -21.88
CA VAL A 123 28.25 12.55 -20.74
C VAL A 123 26.88 11.91 -21.02
N LEU A 124 25.94 12.68 -21.56
CA LEU A 124 24.57 12.25 -21.80
C LEU A 124 24.46 11.03 -22.73
N PRO A 125 25.11 10.96 -23.91
CA PRO A 125 24.99 9.79 -24.76
C PRO A 125 25.56 8.54 -24.10
N HIS A 126 26.62 8.63 -23.31
CA HIS A 126 27.14 7.47 -22.57
C HIS A 126 26.17 6.98 -21.49
N LEU A 127 25.55 7.89 -20.74
CA LEU A 127 24.52 7.53 -19.75
C LEU A 127 23.30 6.88 -20.41
N ASN A 128 22.80 7.51 -21.47
CA ASN A 128 21.63 7.02 -22.19
C ASN A 128 21.91 5.71 -22.93
N ALA A 129 23.12 5.49 -23.46
CA ALA A 129 23.49 4.21 -24.08
C ALA A 129 23.46 3.05 -23.07
N ARG A 130 23.90 3.26 -21.82
CA ARG A 130 23.80 2.25 -20.76
C ARG A 130 22.33 1.94 -20.43
N ILE A 131 21.51 2.98 -20.30
CA ILE A 131 20.07 2.83 -20.05
C ILE A 131 19.38 2.11 -21.22
N GLN A 132 19.75 2.45 -22.46
CA GLN A 132 19.17 1.87 -23.66
C GLN A 132 19.49 0.38 -23.79
N ARG A 133 20.73 -0.05 -23.51
CA ARG A 133 21.09 -1.47 -23.47
C ARG A 133 20.29 -2.23 -22.41
N ALA A 134 20.16 -1.66 -21.22
CA ALA A 134 19.35 -2.27 -20.16
C ALA A 134 17.85 -2.31 -20.54
N ASN A 135 17.34 -1.27 -21.22
CA ASN A 135 15.97 -1.23 -21.72
C ASN A 135 15.74 -2.24 -22.84
N GLN A 136 16.68 -2.45 -23.76
CA GLN A 136 16.59 -3.48 -24.80
C GLN A 136 16.46 -4.89 -24.21
N GLN A 137 17.25 -5.19 -23.17
CA GLN A 137 17.13 -6.46 -22.45
C GLN A 137 15.76 -6.61 -21.75
N ARG A 138 15.27 -5.53 -21.13
CA ARG A 138 13.93 -5.51 -20.52
C ARG A 138 12.83 -5.64 -21.55
N GLU A 139 12.98 -5.03 -22.71
CA GLU A 139 12.02 -5.07 -23.82
C GLU A 139 11.96 -6.48 -24.41
N THR A 140 13.11 -7.11 -24.64
CA THR A 140 13.18 -8.52 -25.10
C THR A 140 12.50 -9.45 -24.08
N HIS A 141 12.77 -9.26 -22.79
CA HIS A 141 12.11 -10.00 -21.72
C HIS A 141 10.59 -9.75 -21.70
N ASN A 142 10.16 -8.48 -21.78
CA ASN A 142 8.74 -8.12 -21.78
C ASN A 142 8.02 -8.64 -23.04
N GLN A 143 8.70 -8.72 -24.20
CA GLN A 143 8.16 -9.34 -25.40
C GLN A 143 7.89 -10.83 -25.17
N ALA A 144 8.83 -11.57 -24.56
CA ALA A 144 8.61 -12.97 -24.22
C ALA A 144 7.45 -13.15 -23.23
N VAL A 145 7.36 -12.30 -22.21
CA VAL A 145 6.24 -12.28 -21.24
C VAL A 145 4.91 -11.95 -21.94
N SER A 146 4.91 -11.03 -22.89
CA SER A 146 3.70 -10.68 -23.65
C SER A 146 3.20 -11.82 -24.54
N VAL A 147 4.09 -12.63 -25.11
CA VAL A 147 3.69 -13.84 -25.84
C VAL A 147 3.06 -14.87 -24.90
N GLU A 148 3.61 -15.05 -23.69
CA GLU A 148 3.03 -15.91 -22.65
C GLU A 148 1.62 -15.43 -22.25
N GLU A 149 1.46 -14.10 -22.07
CA GLU A 149 0.17 -13.47 -21.78
C GLU A 149 -0.86 -13.70 -22.90
N GLN A 150 -0.46 -13.52 -24.17
CA GLN A 150 -1.34 -13.75 -25.32
C GLN A 150 -1.83 -15.20 -25.40
N HIS A 151 -0.99 -16.16 -25.04
CA HIS A 151 -1.37 -17.56 -24.99
C HIS A 151 -2.42 -17.82 -23.91
N VAL A 152 -2.26 -17.26 -22.71
CA VAL A 152 -3.26 -17.36 -21.63
C VAL A 152 -4.56 -16.66 -22.03
N ASP A 153 -4.49 -15.50 -22.68
CA ASP A 153 -5.66 -14.77 -23.16
C ASP A 153 -6.43 -15.54 -24.24
N ALA A 154 -5.73 -16.24 -25.13
CA ALA A 154 -6.36 -17.12 -26.12
C ALA A 154 -7.10 -18.28 -25.44
N GLN A 155 -6.50 -18.89 -24.40
CA GLN A 155 -7.12 -19.96 -23.62
C GLN A 155 -8.36 -19.48 -22.85
N LEU A 156 -8.28 -18.31 -22.20
CA LEU A 156 -9.43 -17.69 -21.54
C LEU A 156 -10.54 -17.34 -22.54
N GLY A 157 -10.18 -16.82 -23.71
CA GLY A 157 -11.12 -16.54 -24.80
C GLY A 157 -11.80 -17.80 -25.33
N GLN A 158 -11.08 -18.92 -25.43
CA GLN A 158 -11.66 -20.22 -25.78
C GLN A 158 -12.60 -20.72 -24.67
N ALA A 159 -12.17 -20.70 -23.41
CA ALA A 159 -13.01 -21.10 -22.28
C ALA A 159 -14.30 -20.27 -22.18
N SER A 160 -14.24 -18.97 -22.50
CA SER A 160 -15.42 -18.11 -22.56
C SER A 160 -16.41 -18.51 -23.66
N ARG A 161 -15.91 -18.88 -24.85
CA ARG A 161 -16.76 -19.43 -25.92
C ARG A 161 -17.36 -20.76 -25.54
N ASP A 162 -16.56 -21.65 -24.99
CA ASP A 162 -16.99 -22.98 -24.52
C ASP A 162 -18.07 -22.86 -23.44
N PHE A 163 -17.93 -21.90 -22.53
CA PHE A 163 -18.96 -21.56 -21.54
C PHE A 163 -20.26 -21.12 -22.22
N ALA A 164 -20.19 -20.15 -23.15
CA ALA A 164 -21.36 -19.62 -23.83
C ALA A 164 -22.10 -20.69 -24.64
N THR A 165 -21.37 -21.60 -25.31
CA THR A 165 -21.95 -22.66 -26.13
C THR A 165 -22.56 -23.79 -25.30
N ASN A 166 -21.91 -24.22 -24.23
CA ASN A 166 -22.31 -25.43 -23.50
C ASN A 166 -23.18 -25.16 -22.26
N ILE A 167 -23.03 -23.99 -21.63
CA ILE A 167 -23.64 -23.66 -20.33
C ILE A 167 -24.51 -22.41 -20.36
N GLY A 168 -24.10 -21.36 -21.10
CA GLY A 168 -24.70 -20.02 -21.19
C GLY A 168 -26.04 -19.80 -20.48
N ASP A 169 -27.14 -20.24 -21.09
CA ASP A 169 -28.50 -19.98 -20.60
C ASP A 169 -29.06 -21.06 -19.67
N ARG A 170 -28.34 -22.17 -19.49
CA ARG A 170 -28.79 -23.35 -18.74
C ARG A 170 -28.54 -23.25 -17.24
N PHE A 171 -27.63 -22.38 -16.82
CA PHE A 171 -27.22 -22.23 -15.43
C PHE A 171 -27.38 -20.78 -14.96
N PRO A 172 -28.05 -20.50 -13.82
CA PRO A 172 -28.28 -19.13 -13.39
C PRO A 172 -26.98 -18.41 -13.03
N GLN A 173 -26.81 -17.19 -13.56
CA GLN A 173 -25.59 -16.39 -13.36
C GLN A 173 -25.26 -16.11 -11.89
N ALA A 174 -26.28 -15.97 -11.04
CA ALA A 174 -26.13 -15.73 -9.61
C ALA A 174 -25.41 -16.86 -8.86
N TYR A 175 -25.28 -18.05 -9.46
CA TYR A 175 -24.64 -19.24 -8.86
C TYR A 175 -23.37 -19.68 -9.62
N LEU A 176 -22.86 -18.88 -10.57
CA LEU A 176 -21.67 -19.20 -11.37
C LEU A 176 -20.36 -18.93 -10.60
N TYR A 177 -20.10 -19.72 -9.57
CA TYR A 177 -18.84 -19.74 -8.83
C TYR A 177 -18.57 -21.13 -8.26
N ASP A 178 -17.30 -21.46 -8.01
CA ASP A 178 -16.86 -22.83 -7.68
C ASP A 178 -17.61 -23.42 -6.48
N GLU A 179 -17.84 -22.63 -5.42
CA GLU A 179 -18.54 -23.09 -4.21
C GLU A 179 -19.98 -23.57 -4.51
N ALA A 180 -20.80 -22.76 -5.19
CA ALA A 180 -22.18 -23.14 -5.49
C ALA A 180 -22.28 -24.32 -6.46
N VAL A 181 -21.44 -24.34 -7.50
CA VAL A 181 -21.41 -25.44 -8.47
C VAL A 181 -20.94 -26.74 -7.82
N SER A 182 -19.92 -26.67 -6.96
CA SER A 182 -19.40 -27.84 -6.22
C SER A 182 -20.45 -28.42 -5.28
N PHE A 183 -21.20 -27.57 -4.57
CA PHE A 183 -22.29 -28.00 -3.71
C PHE A 183 -23.40 -28.66 -4.54
N CYS A 184 -23.83 -28.04 -5.64
CA CYS A 184 -24.84 -28.62 -6.51
C CYS A 184 -24.41 -30.00 -7.02
N LEU A 185 -23.16 -30.13 -7.49
CA LEU A 185 -22.60 -31.41 -7.94
C LEU A 185 -22.63 -32.47 -6.82
N GLN A 186 -22.24 -32.10 -5.60
CA GLN A 186 -22.26 -33.01 -4.45
C GLN A 186 -23.68 -33.49 -4.13
N VAL A 187 -24.66 -32.59 -4.16
CA VAL A 187 -26.07 -32.92 -3.87
C VAL A 187 -26.65 -33.85 -4.95
N VAL A 188 -26.34 -33.62 -6.23
CA VAL A 188 -26.76 -34.50 -7.34
C VAL A 188 -26.11 -35.88 -7.24
N ARG A 189 -24.80 -35.94 -6.93
CA ARG A 189 -24.07 -37.20 -6.71
C ARG A 189 -24.65 -38.01 -5.56
N ASN A 190 -25.01 -37.34 -4.48
CA ASN A 190 -25.61 -37.96 -3.30
C ASN A 190 -27.10 -38.28 -3.44
N HIS A 191 -27.66 -38.20 -4.67
CA HIS A 191 -29.07 -38.48 -4.94
C HIS A 191 -30.05 -37.58 -4.16
N ARG A 192 -29.59 -36.42 -3.67
CA ARG A 192 -30.42 -35.47 -2.92
C ARG A 192 -31.18 -34.49 -3.82
N ALA A 193 -30.79 -34.39 -5.09
CA ALA A 193 -31.46 -33.63 -6.13
C ALA A 193 -31.33 -34.36 -7.47
N ILE A 194 -32.38 -34.29 -8.29
CA ILE A 194 -32.39 -34.81 -9.66
C ILE A 194 -32.45 -33.69 -10.70
N ALA A 195 -32.82 -32.48 -10.28
CA ALA A 195 -32.87 -31.29 -11.11
C ALA A 195 -32.02 -30.14 -10.55
N LEU A 196 -31.59 -29.24 -11.43
CA LEU A 196 -30.72 -28.11 -11.06
C LEU A 196 -31.40 -27.18 -10.03
N HIS A 197 -32.69 -26.88 -10.22
CA HIS A 197 -33.42 -25.99 -9.32
C HIS A 197 -33.53 -26.56 -7.89
N GLU A 198 -33.69 -27.88 -7.75
CA GLU A 198 -33.70 -28.55 -6.44
C GLU A 198 -32.34 -28.42 -5.75
N ALA A 199 -31.25 -28.63 -6.50
CA ALA A 199 -29.90 -28.50 -5.96
C ALA A 199 -29.61 -27.06 -5.50
N ILE A 200 -30.04 -26.05 -6.27
CA ILE A 200 -29.92 -24.63 -5.91
C ILE A 200 -30.76 -24.29 -4.67
N ASN A 201 -32.00 -24.75 -4.60
CA ASN A 201 -32.86 -24.52 -3.42
C ASN A 201 -32.23 -25.10 -2.14
N LEU A 202 -31.63 -26.29 -2.25
CA LEU A 202 -30.89 -26.89 -1.14
C LEU A 202 -29.66 -26.07 -0.76
N TYR A 203 -28.95 -25.51 -1.73
CA TYR A 203 -27.82 -24.61 -1.49
C TYR A 203 -28.25 -23.34 -0.75
N GLU A 204 -29.33 -22.68 -1.20
CA GLU A 204 -29.86 -21.49 -0.53
C GLU A 204 -30.31 -21.79 0.90
N THR A 205 -30.95 -22.93 1.12
CA THR A 205 -31.40 -23.39 2.44
C THR A 205 -30.20 -23.59 3.38
N GLU A 206 -29.15 -24.25 2.91
CA GLU A 206 -27.93 -24.48 3.69
C GLU A 206 -27.22 -23.15 3.99
N ARG A 207 -27.12 -22.24 3.02
CA ARG A 207 -26.55 -20.89 3.23
C ARG A 207 -27.38 -20.07 4.21
N HIS A 208 -28.70 -20.17 4.16
CA HIS A 208 -29.56 -19.52 5.14
C HIS A 208 -29.32 -20.07 6.54
N ARG A 209 -29.24 -21.40 6.69
CA ARG A 209 -28.93 -22.05 7.96
C ARG A 209 -27.57 -21.61 8.51
N GLN A 210 -26.52 -21.63 7.69
CA GLN A 210 -25.18 -21.15 8.08
C GLN A 210 -25.20 -19.68 8.53
N ARG A 211 -25.95 -18.81 7.86
CA ARG A 211 -26.12 -17.40 8.28
C ARG A 211 -26.76 -17.30 9.67
N MET A 212 -27.79 -18.12 9.95
CA MET A 212 -28.45 -18.14 11.25
C MET A 212 -27.53 -18.68 12.36
N GLU A 213 -26.79 -19.74 12.10
CA GLU A 213 -25.82 -20.33 13.03
C GLU A 213 -24.69 -19.32 13.36
N ASN A 214 -24.16 -18.64 12.35
CA ASN A 214 -23.15 -17.59 12.53
C ASN A 214 -23.71 -16.40 13.33
N MET A 215 -24.94 -15.99 13.07
CA MET A 215 -25.60 -14.92 13.82
C MET A 215 -25.80 -15.31 15.29
N GLN A 216 -26.20 -16.55 15.57
CA GLN A 216 -26.34 -17.06 16.93
C GLN A 216 -24.99 -17.11 17.65
N ALA A 217 -23.94 -17.59 16.99
CA ALA A 217 -22.58 -17.62 17.55
C ALA A 217 -22.08 -16.22 17.90
N TRP A 218 -22.35 -15.23 17.04
CA TRP A 218 -22.00 -13.84 17.29
C TRP A 218 -22.75 -13.27 18.51
N GLN A 219 -24.05 -13.51 18.62
CA GLN A 219 -24.84 -13.07 19.79
C GLN A 219 -24.35 -13.71 21.10
N LEU A 220 -24.01 -15.00 21.07
CA LEU A 220 -23.43 -15.70 22.22
C LEU A 220 -22.09 -15.11 22.63
N ALA A 221 -21.21 -14.82 21.67
CA ALA A 221 -19.93 -14.18 21.93
C ALA A 221 -20.10 -12.79 22.56
N GLU A 222 -21.05 -12.00 22.07
CA GLU A 222 -21.34 -10.68 22.61
C GLU A 222 -21.97 -10.75 24.01
N ALA A 223 -22.89 -11.68 24.25
CA ALA A 223 -23.44 -11.93 25.58
C ALA A 223 -22.36 -12.35 26.57
N GLN A 224 -21.38 -13.17 26.16
CA GLN A 224 -20.23 -13.53 26.97
C GLN A 224 -19.32 -12.33 27.26
N ARG A 225 -19.08 -11.45 26.28
CA ARG A 225 -18.32 -10.21 26.49
C ARG A 225 -19.01 -9.30 27.49
N THR A 226 -20.31 -9.06 27.34
CA THR A 226 -21.10 -8.26 28.29
C THR A 226 -21.10 -8.87 29.69
N ARG A 227 -21.24 -10.19 29.82
CA ARG A 227 -21.12 -10.89 31.11
C ARG A 227 -19.74 -10.71 31.74
N LYS A 228 -18.66 -10.80 30.94
CA LYS A 228 -17.31 -10.54 31.42
C LYS A 228 -17.15 -9.09 31.89
N LEU A 229 -17.69 -8.12 31.16
CA LEU A 229 -17.64 -6.71 31.57
C LEU A 229 -18.42 -6.44 32.86
N MET A 230 -19.60 -7.05 33.02
CA MET A 230 -20.37 -6.96 34.27
C MET A 230 -19.62 -7.62 35.45
N ALA A 231 -19.03 -8.79 35.25
CA ALA A 231 -18.22 -9.46 36.27
C ALA A 231 -16.95 -8.66 36.63
N VAL A 232 -16.31 -8.01 35.66
CA VAL A 232 -15.20 -7.08 35.93
C VAL A 232 -15.71 -5.87 36.70
N GLY A 233 -16.86 -5.30 36.34
CA GLY A 233 -17.48 -4.18 37.06
C GLY A 233 -17.83 -4.50 38.52
N THR A 234 -18.32 -5.72 38.81
CA THR A 234 -18.61 -6.15 40.18
C THR A 234 -17.33 -6.41 40.99
N VAL A 235 -16.30 -7.00 40.38
CA VAL A 235 -14.99 -7.19 41.04
C VAL A 235 -14.30 -5.85 41.31
N VAL A 236 -14.35 -4.90 40.36
CA VAL A 236 -13.77 -3.56 40.55
C VAL A 236 -14.52 -2.79 41.65
N ASN A 237 -15.85 -2.84 41.70
CA ASN A 237 -16.60 -2.21 42.80
C ASN A 237 -16.35 -2.90 44.15
N ALA A 238 -16.29 -4.24 44.19
CA ALA A 238 -16.04 -4.98 45.43
C ALA A 238 -14.61 -4.75 45.96
N THR A 239 -13.62 -4.68 45.08
CA THR A 239 -12.23 -4.37 45.45
C THR A 239 -12.07 -2.92 45.88
N MET A 240 -12.72 -1.97 45.22
CA MET A 240 -12.74 -0.57 45.66
C MET A 240 -13.43 -0.39 47.01
N GLN A 241 -14.60 -1.01 47.23
CA GLN A 241 -15.25 -0.99 48.54
C GLN A 241 -14.40 -1.68 49.61
N GLY A 242 -13.76 -2.82 49.31
CA GLY A 242 -12.85 -3.50 50.23
C GLY A 242 -11.61 -2.67 50.59
N ALA A 243 -11.01 -1.97 49.62
CA ALA A 243 -9.88 -1.09 49.84
C ALA A 243 -10.26 0.14 50.68
N VAL A 244 -11.41 0.76 50.40
CA VAL A 244 -11.93 1.92 51.15
C VAL A 244 -12.36 1.54 52.57
N ILE A 245 -12.98 0.38 52.78
CA ILE A 245 -13.27 -0.13 54.13
C ILE A 245 -11.96 -0.36 54.90
N GLY A 246 -10.93 -0.86 54.23
CA GLY A 246 -9.61 -1.08 54.81
C GLY A 246 -8.87 0.21 55.20
N THR A 247 -9.08 1.32 54.48
CA THR A 247 -8.49 2.63 54.84
C THR A 247 -9.31 3.32 55.93
N ILE A 248 -10.65 3.32 55.85
CA ILE A 248 -11.52 3.92 56.87
C ILE A 248 -11.31 3.25 58.24
N ARG A 249 -11.14 1.92 58.29
CA ARG A 249 -10.88 1.22 59.54
C ARG A 249 -9.51 1.57 60.14
N ARG A 250 -8.50 1.80 59.29
CA ARG A 250 -7.15 2.23 59.72
C ARG A 250 -7.13 3.68 60.17
N GLU A 251 -7.80 4.58 59.45
CA GLU A 251 -7.96 5.98 59.85
C GLU A 251 -8.73 6.08 61.17
N GLY A 252 -9.87 5.39 61.30
CA GLY A 252 -10.64 5.38 62.55
C GLY A 252 -9.92 4.74 63.75
N ALA A 253 -8.90 3.91 63.52
CA ALA A 253 -8.02 3.41 64.57
C ALA A 253 -6.95 4.45 64.94
N GLN A 254 -6.37 5.14 63.96
CA GLN A 254 -5.38 6.20 64.17
C GLN A 254 -5.98 7.45 64.84
N THR A 255 -7.19 7.86 64.45
CA THR A 255 -7.88 8.99 65.09
C THR A 255 -8.21 8.69 66.55
N ARG A 256 -8.64 7.45 66.86
CA ARG A 256 -8.87 7.01 68.25
C ARG A 256 -7.58 7.00 69.07
N ALA A 257 -6.45 6.61 68.48
CA ALA A 257 -5.15 6.65 69.13
C ALA A 257 -4.59 8.08 69.32
N ALA A 258 -4.96 9.02 68.43
CA ALA A 258 -4.54 10.42 68.53
C ALA A 258 -5.34 11.20 69.59
N LEU A 259 -6.64 10.92 69.72
CA LEU A 259 -7.52 11.55 70.72
C LEU A 259 -7.21 11.14 72.17
N SER A 260 -6.47 10.05 72.39
CA SER A 260 -6.11 9.58 73.75
C SER A 260 -4.81 10.18 74.30
N LYS A 261 -4.20 11.17 73.63
CA LYS A 261 -3.01 11.87 74.17
C LYS A 261 -3.43 13.11 74.98
N PRO A 262 -3.11 13.19 76.29
CA PRO A 262 -3.39 14.38 77.08
C PRO A 262 -2.52 15.56 76.61
N VAL A 263 -3.13 16.74 76.49
CA VAL A 263 -2.49 18.00 76.07
C VAL A 263 -2.05 18.76 77.32
N ASP A 264 -0.73 18.88 77.54
CA ASP A 264 -0.17 19.74 78.59
C ASP A 264 -0.19 21.21 78.15
N VAL A 265 -1.03 22.02 78.79
CA VAL A 265 -1.11 23.46 78.55
C VAL A 265 -0.24 24.18 79.60
N ASN A 266 0.91 24.71 79.17
CA ASN A 266 1.79 25.50 80.03
C ASN A 266 1.33 26.98 80.03
N VAL A 267 0.60 27.37 81.07
CA VAL A 267 0.11 28.74 81.25
C VAL A 267 1.23 29.60 81.87
N ARG A 268 1.78 30.52 81.09
CA ARG A 268 2.77 31.50 81.56
C ARG A 268 2.06 32.78 82.00
N ILE A 269 1.96 32.99 83.30
CA ILE A 269 1.40 34.22 83.90
C ILE A 269 2.47 35.31 83.82
N ARG A 270 2.10 36.48 83.28
CA ARG A 270 2.85 37.72 83.39
C ARG A 270 1.88 38.87 83.61
#